data_AF-A0A485CFD9-F1
#
_entry.id   AF-A0A485CFD9-F1
#
_cell.length_a   1.000
_cell.length_b   1.000
_cell.length_c   1.000
_cell.angle_alpha   90.00
_cell.angle_beta   90.00
_cell.angle_gamma   90.00
#
_symmetry.space_group_name_H-M   'P 1'
#
loop_
_entity.id
_entity.type
_entity.pdbx_description
1 polymer ?
#
loop_
_entity_poly.entity_id
_entity_poly.type
_entity_poly.pdbx_seq_one_letter_code
_entity_poly.pdbx_strand_id
1 'polypeptide(L)'
;MNLAKSIPVFKLYGESWHWPTPDLLHCESIHSRSSLYDWSIRAHQHTDLVQILYVQQGEGDIEIEGVSLPFSQPCVQIIPALCVHGFRFSTGPTVFRCRLPHRLSPSLNSSLAVQCRC
;
A
#
# COMPACT_ATOMS: atom_id res chain seq x y z
N MET A 1 -26.58 -11.59 -12.52
CA MET A 1 -25.48 -10.89 -13.23
C MET A 1 -24.76 -10.05 -12.18
N ASN A 2 -23.62 -10.53 -11.67
CA ASN A 2 -22.91 -9.86 -10.59
C ASN A 2 -22.14 -8.66 -11.17
N LEU A 3 -22.46 -7.46 -10.68
CA LEU A 3 -21.73 -6.23 -11.00
C LEU A 3 -20.30 -6.42 -10.48
N ALA A 4 -19.38 -6.76 -11.37
CA ALA A 4 -17.95 -6.69 -11.11
C ALA A 4 -17.63 -5.24 -10.74
N LYS A 5 -17.61 -4.97 -9.44
CA LYS A 5 -17.34 -3.65 -8.88
C LYS A 5 -15.90 -3.31 -9.27
N SER A 6 -15.76 -2.49 -10.32
CA SER A 6 -14.48 -2.10 -10.90
C SER A 6 -13.49 -1.69 -9.80
N ILE A 7 -12.34 -2.36 -9.74
CA ILE A 7 -11.27 -2.00 -8.80
C ILE A 7 -10.74 -0.62 -9.22
N PRO A 8 -10.76 0.39 -8.33
CA PRO A 8 -10.31 1.71 -8.68
C PRO A 8 -8.78 1.76 -8.79
N VAL A 9 -8.30 2.46 -9.81
CA VAL A 9 -6.87 2.73 -10.02
C VAL A 9 -6.56 4.11 -9.46
N PHE A 10 -5.60 4.19 -8.56
CA PHE A 10 -5.15 5.45 -7.98
C PHE A 10 -3.64 5.59 -8.13
N LYS A 11 -3.11 6.81 -8.26
CA LYS A 11 -1.71 7.07 -7.86
C LYS A 11 -1.61 7.19 -6.33
N LEU A 12 -2.65 7.76 -5.71
CA LEU A 12 -2.80 7.95 -4.28
C LEU A 12 -4.23 7.65 -3.87
N TYR A 13 -4.41 6.75 -2.90
CA TYR A 13 -5.76 6.39 -2.44
C TYR A 13 -6.45 7.63 -1.86
N GLY A 14 -7.51 8.08 -2.54
CA GLY A 14 -8.29 9.25 -2.14
C GLY A 14 -7.77 10.61 -2.63
N GLU A 15 -6.82 10.68 -3.56
CA GLU A 15 -6.40 11.96 -4.18
C GLU A 15 -6.75 12.08 -5.67
N SER A 16 -6.99 13.33 -6.11
CA SER A 16 -7.43 13.69 -7.47
C SER A 16 -6.40 14.50 -8.29
N TRP A 17 -5.25 14.88 -7.71
CA TRP A 17 -4.31 15.82 -8.35
C TRP A 17 -3.12 15.15 -9.06
N HIS A 18 -2.64 15.81 -10.12
CA HIS A 18 -1.43 15.43 -10.87
C HIS A 18 -0.16 15.86 -10.12
N TRP A 19 0.79 14.94 -10.00
CA TRP A 19 2.06 15.14 -9.30
C TRP A 19 2.99 16.12 -10.07
N PRO A 20 3.47 17.21 -9.45
CA PRO A 20 4.59 17.97 -9.98
C PRO A 20 5.89 17.25 -9.57
N THR A 21 6.63 16.65 -10.50
CA THR A 21 7.92 15.94 -10.25
C THR A 21 8.96 16.81 -9.48
N PRO A 22 9.95 16.28 -8.70
CA PRO A 22 10.58 14.95 -8.76
C PRO A 22 10.92 14.33 -7.37
N ASP A 23 9.94 14.03 -6.50
CA ASP A 23 10.23 13.18 -5.34
C ASP A 23 10.40 11.73 -5.83
N LEU A 24 11.66 11.29 -5.97
CA LEU A 24 11.99 9.89 -6.31
C LEU A 24 11.42 8.92 -5.26
N LEU A 25 11.25 9.41 -4.03
CA LEU A 25 10.65 8.71 -2.90
C LEU A 25 9.80 9.68 -2.11
N HIS A 26 8.51 9.37 -1.93
CA HIS A 26 7.63 10.11 -1.05
C HIS A 26 7.23 9.22 0.13
N CYS A 27 7.52 9.65 1.35
CA CYS A 27 7.16 8.94 2.57
C CYS A 27 6.21 9.78 3.44
N GLU A 28 5.13 9.17 3.92
CA GLU A 28 4.16 9.80 4.81
C GLU A 28 3.73 8.84 5.93
N SER A 29 3.34 9.39 7.09
CA SER A 29 2.62 8.62 8.10
C SER A 29 1.18 8.42 7.65
N ILE A 30 0.68 7.18 7.73
CA ILE A 30 -0.71 6.90 7.33
C ILE A 30 -1.72 7.10 8.47
N HIS A 31 -1.26 7.47 9.67
CA HIS A 31 -2.09 7.55 10.88
C HIS A 31 -3.27 8.53 10.71
N SER A 32 -2.99 9.76 10.26
CA SER A 32 -4.01 10.83 10.15
C SER A 32 -5.07 10.54 9.09
N ARG A 33 -4.72 9.85 8.01
CA ARG A 33 -5.65 9.54 6.90
C ARG A 33 -6.37 8.21 7.11
N SER A 34 -5.72 7.21 7.71
CA SER A 34 -6.33 5.89 7.89
C SER A 34 -7.38 5.90 8.99
N SER A 35 -7.24 6.73 10.03
CA SER A 35 -8.26 6.90 11.07
C SER A 35 -9.59 7.43 10.51
N LEU A 36 -9.56 8.21 9.42
CA LEU A 36 -10.75 8.70 8.72
C LEU A 36 -11.49 7.62 7.92
N TYR A 37 -10.84 6.47 7.70
CA TYR A 37 -11.38 5.34 6.94
C TYR A 37 -11.41 4.06 7.78
N ASP A 38 -11.67 4.18 9.09
CA ASP A 38 -11.78 3.05 10.03
C ASP A 38 -10.57 2.11 9.99
N TRP A 39 -9.37 2.66 9.78
CA TRP A 39 -8.11 1.91 9.67
C TRP A 39 -8.09 0.90 8.51
N SER A 40 -8.96 1.10 7.52
CA SER A 40 -9.14 0.24 6.37
C SER A 40 -8.79 0.97 5.07
N ILE A 41 -7.75 0.48 4.40
CA ILE A 41 -7.39 0.87 3.03
C ILE A 41 -7.89 -0.24 2.11
N ARG A 42 -8.97 0.03 1.38
CA ARG A 42 -9.58 -0.95 0.48
C ARG A 42 -8.62 -1.35 -0.66
N ALA A 43 -8.84 -2.55 -1.20
CA ALA A 43 -8.11 -3.07 -2.35
C ALA A 43 -8.03 -2.04 -3.50
N HIS A 44 -6.82 -1.76 -3.95
CA HIS A 44 -6.49 -0.85 -5.05
C HIS A 44 -5.17 -1.25 -5.70
N GLN A 45 -4.83 -0.61 -6.82
CA GLN A 45 -3.55 -0.83 -7.51
C GLN A 45 -2.96 0.50 -7.99
N HIS A 46 -1.65 0.51 -8.20
CA HIS A 46 -0.91 1.64 -8.75
C HIS A 46 -0.25 1.23 -10.08
N THR A 47 -0.42 2.01 -11.14
CA THR A 47 0.08 1.64 -12.47
C THR A 47 1.57 1.90 -12.69
N ASP A 48 2.20 2.76 -11.90
CA ASP A 48 3.59 3.20 -12.11
C ASP A 48 4.36 3.42 -10.80
N LEU A 49 3.88 2.88 -9.68
CA LEU A 49 4.48 3.05 -8.36
C LEU A 49 4.72 1.72 -7.68
N VAL A 50 5.90 1.58 -7.08
CA VAL A 50 6.13 0.63 -6.00
C VAL A 50 5.76 1.31 -4.68
N GLN A 51 5.04 0.59 -3.83
CA GLN A 51 4.72 1.04 -2.49
C GLN A 51 5.48 0.19 -1.47
N ILE A 52 6.09 0.85 -0.49
CA ILE A 52 6.72 0.23 0.66
C ILE A 52 5.93 0.67 1.89
N LEU A 53 5.44 -0.29 2.67
CA LEU A 53 4.78 -0.05 3.93
C LEU A 53 5.70 -0.52 5.05
N TYR A 54 6.14 0.41 5.90
CA TYR A 54 6.88 0.10 7.11
C TYR A 54 5.96 0.17 8.30
N VAL A 55 5.68 -0.99 8.91
CA VAL A 55 4.94 -1.12 10.16
C VAL A 55 5.95 -1.15 11.29
N GLN A 56 6.05 -0.06 12.04
CA GLN A 56 6.92 0.02 13.21
C GLN A 56 6.24 -0.57 14.45
N GLN A 57 4.93 -0.34 14.60
CA GLN A 57 4.12 -0.87 15.70
C GLN A 57 2.69 -1.06 15.22
N GLY A 58 2.05 -2.12 15.71
CA GLY A 58 0.67 -2.47 15.41
C GLY A 58 0.55 -3.82 14.74
N GLU A 59 -0.68 -4.19 14.45
CA GLU A 59 -1.06 -5.46 13.87
C GLU A 59 -2.19 -5.24 12.86
N GLY A 60 -2.43 -6.24 12.02
CA GLY A 60 -3.46 -6.16 11.00
C GLY A 60 -3.26 -7.21 9.92
N ASP A 61 -3.85 -6.92 8.77
CA ASP A 61 -3.83 -7.78 7.59
C ASP A 61 -3.49 -6.96 6.36
N ILE A 62 -2.65 -7.52 5.50
CA ILE A 62 -2.50 -7.07 4.12
C ILE A 62 -3.32 -8.01 3.22
N GLU A 63 -4.10 -7.46 2.31
CA GLU A 63 -4.72 -8.19 1.21
C GLU A 63 -3.82 -8.03 -0.03
N ILE A 64 -3.47 -9.12 -0.70
CA ILE A 64 -2.68 -9.16 -1.94
C ILE A 64 -3.37 -10.13 -2.90
N GLU A 65 -3.81 -9.64 -4.06
CA GLU A 65 -4.46 -10.48 -5.10
C GLU A 65 -5.60 -11.35 -4.54
N GLY A 66 -6.37 -10.78 -3.59
CA GLY A 66 -7.49 -11.46 -2.92
C GLY A 66 -7.10 -12.42 -1.78
N VAL A 67 -5.80 -12.54 -1.46
CA VAL A 67 -5.29 -13.34 -0.34
C VAL A 67 -4.95 -12.41 0.82
N SER A 68 -5.50 -12.67 2.01
CA SER A 68 -5.16 -11.93 3.23
C SER A 68 -4.03 -12.62 4.00
N LEU A 69 -3.01 -11.84 4.37
CA LEU A 69 -1.87 -12.27 5.17
C LEU A 69 -1.78 -11.42 6.45
N PRO A 70 -1.77 -12.04 7.65
CA PRO A 70 -1.70 -11.30 8.89
C PRO A 70 -0.27 -10.83 9.21
N PHE A 71 -0.17 -9.73 9.96
CA PHE A 71 1.06 -9.29 10.60
C PHE A 71 0.77 -8.83 12.04
N SER A 72 1.69 -9.15 12.94
CA SER A 72 1.60 -8.80 14.37
C SER A 72 2.93 -8.33 14.96
N GLN A 73 3.92 -8.12 14.10
CA GLN A 73 5.29 -7.72 14.45
C GLN A 73 5.76 -6.64 13.49
N PRO A 74 6.78 -5.84 13.87
CA PRO A 74 7.39 -4.89 12.97
C PRO A 74 7.82 -5.55 11.66
N CYS A 75 7.42 -4.94 10.54
CA CYS A 75 7.69 -5.50 9.22
C CYS A 75 7.74 -4.43 8.13
N VAL A 76 8.38 -4.79 7.03
CA VAL A 76 8.38 -4.04 5.78
C VAL A 76 7.65 -4.84 4.73
N GLN A 77 6.63 -4.24 4.12
CA GLN A 77 5.85 -4.83 3.04
C GLN A 77 6.17 -4.07 1.74
N ILE A 78 6.68 -4.76 0.73
CA ILE A 78 7.03 -4.20 -0.57
C ILE A 78 5.98 -4.66 -1.57
N ILE A 79 5.30 -3.70 -2.18
CA ILE A 79 4.18 -3.91 -3.09
C ILE A 79 4.58 -3.40 -4.48
N PRO A 80 4.74 -4.28 -5.47
CA PRO A 80 5.07 -3.88 -6.84
C PRO A 80 3.95 -3.09 -7.51
N ALA A 81 4.29 -2.42 -8.61
CA ALA A 81 3.30 -1.82 -9.49
C ALA A 81 2.35 -2.89 -10.06
N LEU A 82 1.10 -2.50 -10.29
CA LEU A 82 0.00 -3.34 -10.80
C LEU A 82 -0.47 -4.45 -9.85
N CYS A 83 0.15 -4.60 -8.68
CA CYS A 83 -0.32 -5.51 -7.64
C CYS A 83 -1.57 -4.92 -6.95
N VAL A 84 -2.67 -5.67 -6.97
CA VAL A 84 -3.88 -5.35 -6.23
C VAL A 84 -3.63 -5.63 -4.77
N HIS A 85 -3.78 -4.59 -3.94
CA HIS A 85 -3.51 -4.70 -2.52
C HIS A 85 -4.41 -3.81 -1.65
N GLY A 86 -4.63 -4.25 -0.42
CA GLY A 86 -5.38 -3.53 0.61
C GLY A 86 -4.74 -3.74 1.98
N PHE A 87 -5.13 -2.92 2.96
CA PHE A 87 -4.66 -3.04 4.34
C PHE A 87 -5.80 -2.84 5.31
N ARG A 88 -5.79 -3.61 6.39
CA ARG A 88 -6.63 -3.38 7.57
C ARG A 88 -5.74 -3.36 8.79
N PHE A 89 -5.75 -2.28 9.55
CA PHE A 89 -4.96 -2.17 10.78
C PHE A 89 -5.87 -2.23 12.01
N SER A 90 -5.35 -2.77 13.11
CA SER A 90 -5.87 -2.47 14.44
C SER A 90 -5.65 -0.99 14.77
N THR A 91 -6.42 -0.45 15.72
CA THR A 91 -6.40 0.98 16.07
C THR A 91 -5.05 1.46 16.61
N GLY A 92 -4.61 2.65 16.20
CA GLY A 92 -3.38 3.28 16.67
C GLY A 92 -2.06 2.67 16.16
N PRO A 93 -1.96 2.21 14.89
CA PRO A 93 -0.71 1.66 14.39
C PRO A 93 0.29 2.80 14.07
N THR A 94 1.58 2.54 14.24
CA THR A 94 2.66 3.43 13.78
C THR A 94 3.18 2.89 12.47
N VAL A 95 2.73 3.49 11.37
CA VAL A 95 2.99 3.00 10.01
C VAL A 95 3.36 4.14 9.08
N PHE A 96 4.41 3.90 8.30
CA PHE A 96 4.89 4.80 7.26
C PHE A 96 4.69 4.16 5.89
N ARG A 97 4.17 4.93 4.94
CA ARG A 97 4.03 4.54 3.55
C ARG A 97 5.01 5.34 2.72
N CYS A 98 5.88 4.64 2.02
CA CYS A 98 6.81 5.20 1.06
C CYS A 98 6.43 4.76 -0.36
N ARG A 99 6.52 5.65 -1.34
CA ARG A 99 6.18 5.39 -2.75
C ARG A 99 7.29 5.90 -3.64
N LEU A 100 7.65 5.10 -4.63
CA LEU A 100 8.67 5.42 -5.63
C LEU A 100 8.21 5.01 -7.04
N PRO A 101 8.61 5.74 -8.09
CA PRO A 101 8.36 5.35 -9.47
C PRO A 101 8.92 3.95 -9.79
N HIS A 102 8.12 3.10 -10.44
CA HIS A 102 8.55 1.74 -10.81
C HIS A 102 9.83 1.71 -11.64
N ARG A 103 10.06 2.73 -12.48
CA ARG A 103 11.28 2.88 -13.29
C ARG A 103 12.58 2.91 -12.47
N LEU A 104 12.51 3.19 -11.17
CA LEU A 104 13.66 3.21 -10.26
C LEU A 104 13.91 1.87 -9.56
N SER A 105 13.03 0.87 -9.72
CA SER A 105 13.19 -0.47 -9.14
C SER A 105 12.88 -1.59 -10.13
N PRO A 106 13.58 -1.67 -11.29
CA PRO A 106 13.27 -2.65 -12.33
C PRO A 106 13.46 -4.12 -11.90
N SER A 107 14.18 -4.38 -10.81
CA SER A 107 14.39 -5.72 -10.26
C SER A 107 13.22 -6.26 -9.41
N LEU A 108 12.25 -5.40 -9.02
CA LEU A 108 11.05 -5.83 -8.33
C LEU A 108 10.01 -6.29 -9.35
N ASN A 109 9.88 -7.62 -9.51
CA ASN A 109 8.92 -8.22 -10.41
C ASN A 109 7.48 -7.85 -10.00
N SER A 110 6.62 -7.52 -10.96
CA SER A 110 5.27 -6.98 -10.71
C SER A 110 4.34 -7.91 -9.94
N SER A 111 4.67 -9.19 -9.87
CA SER A 111 3.83 -10.22 -9.24
C SER A 111 4.21 -10.58 -7.80
N LEU A 112 5.31 -10.03 -7.25
CA LEU A 112 5.82 -10.48 -5.94
C LEU A 112 5.69 -9.39 -4.88
N ALA A 113 4.62 -9.44 -4.10
CA ALA A 113 4.57 -8.72 -2.83
C ALA A 113 5.42 -9.46 -1.79
N VAL A 114 6.27 -8.73 -1.07
CA VAL A 114 7.21 -9.32 -0.09
C VAL A 114 6.97 -8.70 1.27
N GLN A 115 6.83 -9.55 2.29
CA GLN A 115 6.81 -9.14 3.69
C GLN A 115 8.11 -9.58 4.38
N CYS A 116 8.95 -8.62 4.72
CA CYS A 116 10.17 -8.83 5.49
C CYS A 116 9.89 -8.52 6.96
N ARG A 117 10.27 -9.42 7.87
CA ARG A 117 10.24 -9.14 9.32
C ARG A 117 11.50 -8.35 9.69
N CYS A 118 11.34 -7.33 10.54
CA CYS A 118 12.46 -6.55 11.05
C CYS A 118 13.19 -7.28 12.19
#